data_AF-A0A942ITV6-F1
#
_entry.id   AF-A0A942ITV6-F1
#
_cell.length_a   1.000
_cell.length_b   1.000
_cell.length_c   1.000
_cell.angle_alpha   90.00
_cell.angle_beta   90.00
_cell.angle_gamma   90.00
#
_symmetry.space_group_name_H-M   'P 1'
#
loop_
_entity.id
_entity.type
_entity.pdbx_description
1 polymer ?
#
loop_
_entity_poly.entity_id
_entity_poly.type
_entity_poly.pdbx_seq_one_letter_code
_entity_poly.pdbx_strand_id
1 'polypeptide(L)'
;MNEVPYWVPLVSAVAGGALVGIFNLFKDWQNRKSEEKRHLQELMFKSAVEEWKQHSIFAIEVMKMKTGKKIAISPLVTYLVHLLKLSEVLFDQKITKENLSQKFSEIDEVMNELKKFTVPPNKNNENIAQQITQADTE
;
A
#
# COMPACT_ATOMS: atom_id res chain seq x y z
N MET A 1 4.24 24.68 62.10
CA MET A 1 3.48 24.38 60.88
C MET A 1 3.90 25.40 59.85
N ASN A 2 4.53 24.99 58.75
CA ASN A 2 4.88 25.93 57.68
C ASN A 2 3.63 26.16 56.82
N GLU A 3 3.09 27.36 56.85
CA GLU A 3 1.94 27.74 56.04
C GLU A 3 2.37 27.83 54.58
N VAL A 4 1.68 27.11 53.71
CA VAL A 4 1.95 27.14 52.27
C VAL A 4 1.49 28.50 51.74
N PRO A 5 2.36 29.25 51.03
CA PRO A 5 2.00 30.58 50.56
C PRO A 5 0.78 30.54 49.62
N TYR A 6 -0.15 31.48 49.79
CA TYR A 6 -1.42 31.56 49.04
C TYR A 6 -1.26 31.64 47.50
N TRP A 7 -0.07 32.01 47.02
CA TRP A 7 0.24 32.11 45.59
C TRP A 7 0.66 30.76 44.97
N VAL A 8 1.05 29.78 45.78
CA VAL A 8 1.46 28.45 45.30
C VAL A 8 0.31 27.72 44.58
N PRO A 9 -0.92 27.67 45.12
CA PRO A 9 -2.06 27.10 44.39
C PRO A 9 -2.33 27.82 43.06
N LEU A 10 -2.22 29.15 43.05
CA LEU A 10 -2.46 29.96 41.85
C LEU A 10 -1.44 29.66 40.74
N VAL A 11 -0.16 29.61 41.09
CA VAL A 11 0.91 29.28 40.14
C VAL A 11 0.81 27.83 39.66
N SER A 12 0.45 26.89 40.55
CA SER A 12 0.23 25.49 40.17
C SER A 12 -0.95 25.29 39.23
N ALA A 13 -2.03 26.05 39.41
CA ALA A 13 -3.21 26.00 38.56
C ALA A 13 -2.91 26.55 37.16
N VAL A 14 -2.17 27.67 37.07
CA VAL A 14 -1.73 28.25 35.79
C VAL A 14 -0.74 27.33 35.08
N ALA A 15 0.24 26.78 35.79
CA ALA A 15 1.20 25.83 35.23
C ALA A 15 0.52 24.53 34.76
N GLY A 16 -0.41 23.99 35.56
CA GLY A 16 -1.19 22.82 35.20
C GLY A 16 -2.07 23.07 33.97
N GLY A 17 -2.76 24.21 33.92
CA GLY A 17 -3.58 24.60 32.78
C GLY A 17 -2.77 24.77 31.48
N ALA A 18 -1.58 25.39 31.57
CA ALA A 18 -0.70 25.56 30.42
C ALA A 18 -0.19 24.21 29.88
N LEU A 19 0.21 23.29 30.77
CA LEU A 19 0.67 21.95 30.38
C LEU A 19 -0.45 21.13 29.72
N VAL A 20 -1.66 21.16 30.27
CA VAL A 20 -2.82 20.47 29.67
C VAL A 20 -3.17 21.07 28.30
N GLY A 21 -3.10 22.39 28.17
CA GLY A 21 -3.32 23.07 26.89
C GLY A 21 -2.32 22.64 25.81
N ILE A 22 -1.03 22.61 26.14
CA ILE A 22 0.02 22.14 25.22
C ILE A 22 -0.19 20.67 24.84
N PHE A 23 -0.54 19.83 25.81
CA PHE A 23 -0.76 18.41 25.57
C PHE A 23 -1.96 18.15 24.65
N ASN A 24 -3.06 18.90 24.83
CA ASN A 24 -4.22 18.82 23.96
C ASN A 24 -3.90 19.29 22.54
N LEU A 25 -3.16 20.39 22.38
CA LEU A 25 -2.73 20.85 21.05
C LEU A 25 -1.86 19.81 20.33
N PHE A 26 -0.93 19.17 21.06
CA PHE A 26 -0.10 18.12 20.50
C PHE A 26 -0.92 16.89 20.10
N LYS A 27 -1.86 16.48 20.97
CA LYS A 27 -2.77 15.36 20.71
C LYS A 27 -3.66 15.63 19.49
N ASP A 28 -4.23 16.83 19.38
CA ASP A 28 -5.07 17.22 18.24
C ASP A 28 -4.25 17.28 16.95
N TRP A 29 -3.03 17.79 17.00
CA TRP A 29 -2.13 17.79 15.84
C TRP A 29 -1.80 16.36 15.39
N GLN A 30 -1.49 15.46 16.33
CA GLN A 30 -1.23 14.06 16.03
C GLN A 30 -2.48 13.36 15.47
N ASN A 31 -3.65 13.64 16.02
CA ASN A 31 -4.91 13.04 15.58
C ASN A 31 -5.28 13.51 14.17
N ARG A 32 -5.15 14.80 13.87
CA ARG A 32 -5.36 15.34 12.50
C ARG A 32 -4.43 14.68 11.49
N LYS A 33 -3.14 14.53 11.83
CA LYS A 33 -2.17 13.87 10.95
C LYS A 33 -2.49 12.38 10.73
N SER A 34 -3.07 11.72 11.73
CA SER A 34 -3.54 10.33 11.63
C SER A 34 -4.77 10.23 10.73
N GLU A 35 -5.75 11.11 10.91
CA GLU A 35 -6.97 11.18 10.10
C GLU A 35 -6.67 11.51 8.64
N GLU A 36 -5.75 12.45 8.37
CA GLU A 36 -5.27 12.77 7.02
C GLU A 36 -4.67 11.54 6.33
N LYS A 37 -3.82 10.79 7.03
CA LYS A 37 -3.24 9.54 6.50
C LYS A 37 -4.32 8.50 6.20
N ARG A 38 -5.27 8.30 7.11
CA ARG A 38 -6.35 7.32 6.92
C ARG A 38 -7.24 7.71 5.74
N HIS A 39 -7.64 8.97 5.66
CA HIS A 39 -8.46 9.49 4.58
C HIS A 39 -7.78 9.31 3.22
N LEU A 40 -6.48 9.58 3.17
CA LEU A 40 -5.67 9.42 1.96
C LEU A 40 -5.53 7.96 1.54
N GLN A 41 -5.34 7.03 2.50
CA GLN A 41 -5.36 5.59 2.23
C GLN A 41 -6.72 5.14 1.68
N GLU A 42 -7.83 5.60 2.27
CA GLU A 42 -9.18 5.31 1.77
C GLU A 42 -9.39 5.84 0.34
N LEU A 43 -8.91 7.07 0.05
CA LEU A 43 -9.00 7.67 -1.28
C LEU A 43 -8.18 6.87 -2.31
N MET A 44 -6.94 6.51 -1.97
CA MET A 44 -6.10 5.70 -2.85
C MET A 44 -6.69 4.33 -3.10
N PHE A 45 -7.26 3.67 -2.08
CA PHE A 45 -7.93 2.39 -2.26
C PHE A 45 -9.12 2.50 -3.21
N LYS A 46 -9.97 3.53 -3.04
CA LYS A 46 -11.09 3.78 -3.95
C LYS A 46 -10.61 4.06 -5.38
N SER A 47 -9.59 4.88 -5.53
CA SER A 47 -8.98 5.17 -6.83
C SER A 47 -8.41 3.92 -7.48
N ALA A 48 -7.73 3.06 -6.70
CA ALA A 48 -7.16 1.81 -7.17
C ALA A 48 -8.22 0.84 -7.71
N VAL A 49 -9.34 0.72 -6.99
CA VAL A 49 -10.45 -0.15 -7.41
C VAL A 49 -11.11 0.40 -8.68
N GLU A 50 -11.32 1.71 -8.75
CA GLU A 50 -11.91 2.35 -9.93
C GLU A 50 -10.99 2.22 -11.16
N GLU A 51 -9.70 2.47 -10.99
CA GLU A 51 -8.70 2.33 -12.06
C GLU A 51 -8.60 0.87 -12.54
N TRP A 52 -8.54 -0.11 -11.62
CA TRP A 52 -8.56 -1.53 -11.98
C TRP A 52 -9.83 -1.89 -12.75
N LYS A 53 -10.99 -1.40 -12.34
CA LYS A 53 -12.26 -1.64 -13.02
C LYS A 53 -12.25 -1.06 -14.43
N GLN A 54 -11.78 0.18 -14.59
CA GLN A 54 -11.64 0.83 -15.90
C GLN A 54 -10.67 0.06 -16.80
N HIS A 55 -9.49 -0.31 -16.28
CA HIS A 55 -8.51 -1.11 -17.01
C HIS A 55 -9.05 -2.48 -17.41
N SER A 56 -9.82 -3.12 -16.52
CA SER A 56 -10.43 -4.43 -16.77
C SER A 56 -11.50 -4.34 -17.85
N ILE A 57 -12.38 -3.34 -17.79
CA ILE A 57 -13.41 -3.10 -18.81
C ILE A 57 -12.75 -2.80 -20.15
N PHE A 58 -11.78 -1.88 -20.18
CA PHE A 58 -11.03 -1.53 -21.39
C PHE A 58 -10.32 -2.74 -21.99
N ALA A 59 -9.63 -3.55 -21.17
CA ALA A 59 -8.96 -4.75 -21.62
C ALA A 59 -9.95 -5.75 -22.21
N ILE A 60 -11.07 -6.02 -21.53
CA ILE A 60 -12.12 -6.90 -22.04
C ILE A 60 -12.66 -6.39 -23.37
N GLU A 61 -12.98 -5.10 -23.46
CA GLU A 61 -13.67 -4.50 -24.60
C GLU A 61 -12.75 -4.40 -25.83
N VAL A 62 -11.56 -3.83 -25.68
CA VAL A 62 -10.61 -3.64 -26.77
C VAL A 62 -9.99 -4.94 -27.25
N MET A 63 -9.63 -5.87 -26.34
CA MET A 63 -9.00 -7.12 -26.74
C MET A 63 -10.00 -8.23 -27.11
N LYS A 64 -11.27 -8.21 -26.65
CA LYS A 64 -12.32 -9.06 -27.26
C LYS A 64 -12.51 -8.69 -28.72
N MET A 65 -12.59 -7.39 -29.04
CA MET A 65 -12.78 -6.93 -30.41
C MET A 65 -11.60 -7.30 -31.33
N LYS A 66 -10.37 -7.31 -30.82
CA LYS A 66 -9.17 -7.59 -31.64
C LYS A 66 -8.81 -9.07 -31.80
N THR A 67 -9.13 -9.93 -30.83
CA THR A 67 -8.48 -11.25 -30.75
C THR A 67 -9.42 -12.42 -30.52
N GLY A 68 -10.70 -12.18 -30.19
CA GLY A 68 -11.69 -13.26 -29.91
C GLY A 68 -11.34 -14.20 -28.74
N LYS A 69 -10.19 -14.03 -28.08
CA LYS A 69 -9.72 -14.85 -26.96
C LYS A 69 -10.18 -14.28 -25.62
N LYS A 70 -10.46 -15.17 -24.67
CA LYS A 70 -10.67 -14.80 -23.26
C LYS A 70 -9.34 -14.27 -22.69
N ILE A 71 -9.36 -13.05 -22.17
CA ILE A 71 -8.18 -12.40 -21.60
C ILE A 71 -8.16 -12.68 -20.10
N ALA A 72 -6.98 -13.01 -19.57
CA ALA A 72 -6.75 -13.07 -18.14
C ALA A 72 -6.59 -11.64 -17.61
N ILE A 73 -7.56 -11.19 -16.81
CA ILE A 73 -7.47 -9.91 -16.09
C ILE A 73 -6.58 -10.15 -14.88
N SER A 74 -5.60 -9.26 -14.67
CA SER A 74 -4.76 -9.33 -13.47
C SER A 74 -5.66 -9.30 -12.22
N PRO A 75 -5.46 -10.20 -11.25
CA PRO A 75 -6.26 -10.21 -10.03
C PRO A 75 -6.24 -8.83 -9.35
N LEU A 76 -7.40 -8.37 -8.87
CA LEU A 76 -7.54 -7.11 -8.14
C LEU A 76 -6.56 -7.03 -6.96
N VAL A 77 -6.30 -8.17 -6.30
CA VAL A 77 -5.33 -8.30 -5.20
C VAL A 77 -3.93 -7.85 -5.63
N THR A 78 -3.49 -8.22 -6.83
CA THR A 78 -2.19 -7.81 -7.39
C THR A 78 -2.12 -6.31 -7.61
N TYR A 79 -3.22 -5.72 -8.08
CA TYR A 79 -3.32 -4.28 -8.30
C TYR A 79 -3.32 -3.49 -6.98
N LEU A 80 -4.03 -3.99 -5.98
CA LEU A 80 -4.07 -3.41 -4.64
C LEU A 80 -2.70 -3.45 -3.95
N VAL A 81 -1.97 -4.56 -4.03
CA VAL A 81 -0.62 -4.67 -3.45
C VAL A 81 0.34 -3.69 -4.12
N HIS A 82 0.28 -3.55 -5.44
CA HIS A 82 1.09 -2.58 -6.18
C HIS A 82 0.83 -1.15 -5.71
N LEU A 83 -0.44 -0.74 -5.64
CA LEU A 83 -0.83 0.61 -5.22
C LEU A 83 -0.51 0.88 -3.74
N LEU A 84 -0.66 -0.12 -2.88
CA LEU A 84 -0.29 0.01 -1.47
C LEU A 84 1.22 0.24 -1.34
N LYS A 85 2.04 -0.56 -2.02
CA LYS A 85 3.50 -0.42 -1.96
C LYS A 85 3.99 0.88 -2.59
N LEU A 86 3.38 1.30 -3.70
CA LEU A 86 3.62 2.60 -4.31
C LEU A 86 3.28 3.74 -3.35
N SER A 87 2.17 3.63 -2.63
CA SER A 87 1.79 4.62 -1.63
C SER A 87 2.80 4.70 -0.48
N GLU A 88 3.27 3.57 0.04
CA GLU A 88 4.29 3.54 1.09
C GLU A 88 5.55 4.27 0.66
N VAL A 89 5.97 4.07 -0.59
CA VAL A 89 7.10 4.78 -1.19
C VAL A 89 6.79 6.27 -1.26
N LEU A 90 5.69 6.68 -1.90
CA LEU A 90 5.34 8.10 -2.10
C LEU A 90 5.17 8.90 -0.79
N PHE A 91 4.74 8.25 0.30
CA PHE A 91 4.60 8.88 1.61
C PHE A 91 5.84 8.79 2.49
N ASP A 92 6.90 8.11 2.04
CA ASP A 92 8.18 8.17 2.72
C ASP A 92 8.78 9.57 2.57
N GLN A 93 8.97 10.27 3.69
CA GLN A 93 9.54 11.61 3.73
C GLN A 93 11.00 11.65 3.23
N LYS A 94 11.60 10.49 2.96
CA LYS A 94 12.98 10.34 2.52
C LYS A 94 13.11 10.11 1.01
N ILE A 95 12.07 10.21 0.18
CA ILE A 95 12.26 10.10 -1.27
C ILE A 95 13.20 11.21 -1.77
N THR A 96 14.28 10.79 -2.40
CA THR A 96 15.18 11.65 -3.16
C THR A 96 15.36 11.08 -4.57
N LYS A 97 15.86 11.89 -5.50
CA LYS A 97 16.05 11.46 -6.89
C LYS A 97 17.02 10.26 -6.98
N GLU A 98 17.97 10.19 -6.06
CA GLU A 98 19.02 9.19 -6.01
C GLU A 98 18.52 7.84 -5.47
N ASN A 99 17.53 7.83 -4.56
CA ASN A 99 17.00 6.60 -3.96
C ASN A 99 15.69 6.10 -4.62
N LEU A 100 15.11 6.90 -5.51
CA LEU A 100 13.87 6.57 -6.20
C LEU A 100 13.97 5.25 -6.97
N SER A 101 15.08 5.02 -7.68
CA SER A 101 15.31 3.78 -8.42
C SER A 101 15.35 2.56 -7.50
N GLN A 102 15.94 2.69 -6.31
CA GLN A 102 16.00 1.61 -5.33
C GLN A 102 14.61 1.30 -4.78
N LYS A 103 13.80 2.33 -4.50
CA LYS A 103 12.41 2.18 -4.04
C LYS A 103 11.49 1.55 -5.08
N PHE A 104 11.69 1.84 -6.36
CA PHE A 104 10.98 1.13 -7.42
C PHE A 104 11.40 -0.34 -7.53
N SER A 105 12.68 -0.65 -7.34
CA SER A 105 13.16 -2.05 -7.29
C SER A 105 12.50 -2.82 -6.14
N GLU A 106 12.31 -2.21 -4.97
CA GLU A 106 11.58 -2.83 -3.85
C GLU A 106 10.11 -3.16 -4.23
N ILE A 107 9.46 -2.31 -5.02
CA ILE A 107 8.10 -2.56 -5.53
C ILE A 107 8.12 -3.77 -6.47
N ASP A 108 9.06 -3.80 -7.42
CA ASP A 108 9.17 -4.88 -8.40
C ASP A 108 9.45 -6.24 -7.76
N GLU A 109 10.28 -6.29 -6.72
CA GLU A 109 10.54 -7.49 -5.94
C GLU A 109 9.26 -8.04 -5.29
N VAL A 110 8.49 -7.18 -4.62
CA VAL A 110 7.21 -7.56 -3.99
C VAL A 110 6.23 -8.08 -5.04
N MET A 111 6.17 -7.43 -6.20
CA MET A 111 5.29 -7.85 -7.29
C MET A 111 5.72 -9.18 -7.90
N ASN A 112 7.02 -9.44 -8.00
CA ASN A 112 7.54 -10.72 -8.49
C ASN A 112 7.28 -11.87 -7.51
N GLU A 113 7.40 -11.63 -6.19
CA GLU A 113 6.97 -12.60 -5.19
C GLU A 113 5.47 -12.88 -5.29
N LEU A 114 4.64 -11.84 -5.42
CA LEU A 114 3.19 -12.01 -5.51
C LEU A 114 2.76 -12.83 -6.73
N LYS A 115 3.45 -12.67 -7.87
CA LYS A 115 3.22 -13.49 -9.09
C LYS A 115 3.42 -14.98 -8.83
N LYS A 116 4.37 -15.39 -7.98
CA LYS A 116 4.59 -16.80 -7.62
C LYS A 116 3.38 -17.42 -6.93
N PHE A 117 2.62 -16.62 -6.18
CA PHE A 117 1.40 -17.05 -5.49
C PHE A 117 0.13 -16.94 -6.34
N THR A 118 0.11 -16.06 -7.35
CA THR A 118 -1.09 -15.83 -8.19
C THR A 118 -1.09 -16.65 -9.47
N VAL A 119 0.06 -17.12 -9.95
CA VAL A 119 0.14 -18.10 -11.03
C VAL A 119 0.02 -19.50 -10.39
N PRO A 120 -1.08 -20.25 -10.61
CA PRO A 120 -1.15 -21.62 -10.13
C PRO A 120 -0.02 -22.43 -10.78
N PRO A 121 0.67 -23.33 -10.06
CA PRO A 121 1.64 -24.23 -10.66
C PRO A 121 0.94 -25.02 -11.77
N ASN A 122 1.25 -24.70 -13.02
CA ASN A 122 0.69 -25.39 -14.17
C ASN A 122 1.30 -26.79 -14.25
N LYS A 123 0.63 -27.77 -13.62
CA LYS A 123 0.98 -29.20 -13.66
C LYS A 123 1.06 -29.78 -15.08
N ASN A 124 0.58 -29.08 -16.12
CA ASN A 124 0.67 -29.57 -17.50
C ASN A 124 2.05 -29.36 -18.14
N ASN A 125 2.90 -28.49 -17.59
CA ASN A 125 4.25 -28.27 -18.14
C ASN A 125 5.25 -29.37 -17.71
N GLU A 126 4.97 -30.07 -16.61
CA GLU A 126 5.78 -31.21 -16.17
C GLU A 126 5.54 -32.45 -17.04
N ASN A 127 4.30 -32.67 -17.50
CA ASN A 127 3.97 -33.78 -18.40
C ASN A 127 4.56 -33.62 -19.81
N ILE A 128 4.68 -32.40 -20.33
CA ILE A 128 5.27 -32.16 -21.65
C ILE A 128 6.78 -32.41 -21.62
N ALA A 129 7.47 -32.01 -20.55
CA ALA A 129 8.90 -32.29 -20.38
C ALA A 129 9.18 -33.80 -20.25
N GLN A 130 8.30 -34.56 -19.58
CA GLN A 130 8.43 -36.00 -19.45
C GLN A 130 8.12 -36.76 -20.75
N GLN A 131 7.15 -36.29 -21.55
CA GLN A 131 6.84 -36.89 -22.85
C GLN A 131 7.94 -36.63 -23.90
N ILE A 132 8.58 -35.47 -23.88
CA ILE A 132 9.72 -35.18 -24.78
C ILE A 132 10.93 -36.03 -24.38
N THR A 133 11.19 -36.20 -23.08
CA THR A 133 12.32 -37.02 -22.60
C THR A 133 12.14 -38.52 -22.88
N GLN A 134 10.90 -39.02 -22.96
CA GLN A 134 10.62 -40.42 -23.32
C GLN A 134 10.68 -40.67 -24.83
N ALA A 135 10.33 -39.69 -25.66
CA ALA A 135 10.38 -39.80 -27.12
C ALA A 135 11.81 -39.79 -27.72
N ASP A 136 12.81 -39.34 -26.95
CA ASP A 136 14.22 -39.32 -27.38
C ASP A 136 15.01 -40.59 -26.94
N THR A 137 14.35 -41.58 -26.33
CA THR A 137 14.97 -42.83 -25.84
C THR A 137 14.47 -44.12 -26.51
N GLU A 138 13.63 -44.02 -27.53
CA GLU A 138 13.31 -45.13 -28.47
C GLU A 138 14.04 -44.94 -29.80
#